data_AF-A0A7U9SMD7-F1
#
_entry.id   AF-A0A7U9SMD7-F1
#
_cell.length_a   1.000
_cell.length_b   1.000
_cell.length_c   1.000
_cell.angle_alpha   90.00
_cell.angle_beta   90.00
_cell.angle_gamma   90.00
#
_symmetry.space_group_name_H-M   'P 1'
#
loop_
_entity.id
_entity.type
_entity.pdbx_description
1 polymer ?
#
loop_
_entity_poly.entity_id
_entity_poly.type
_entity_poly.pdbx_seq_one_letter_code
_entity_poly.pdbx_strand_id
1 'polypeptide(L)' 'MKNKVSKSVAKGVVSALNTFLRADANSASCCIIYQPKAPKELARYRRTK' A
#
# COMPACT_ATOMS: atom_id res chain seq x y z
N MET A 1 1.95 -8.05 37.57
CA MET A 1 1.96 -6.91 36.62
C MET A 1 2.44 -7.30 35.21
N LYS A 2 3.53 -8.07 35.08
CA LYS A 2 4.12 -8.52 33.80
C LYS A 2 3.12 -9.14 32.80
N ASN A 3 2.17 -9.95 33.29
CA ASN A 3 1.19 -10.65 32.44
C ASN A 3 0.15 -9.70 31.81
N LYS A 4 -0.19 -8.58 32.47
CA LYS A 4 -1.11 -7.57 31.91
C LYS A 4 -0.44 -6.79 30.78
N VAL A 5 0.85 -6.46 30.95
CA VAL A 5 1.66 -5.79 29.91
C VAL A 5 1.78 -6.69 28.68
N SER A 6 2.13 -7.97 28.86
CA SER A 6 2.25 -8.93 27.75
C SER A 6 0.93 -9.14 26.99
N LYS A 7 -0.21 -9.20 27.70
CA LYS A 7 -1.54 -9.27 27.07
C LYS A 7 -1.91 -8.00 26.31
N SER A 8 -1.49 -6.83 26.79
CA SER A 8 -1.71 -5.56 26.10
C SER A 8 -0.90 -5.46 24.80
N VAL A 9 0.36 -5.91 24.84
CA VAL A 9 1.23 -5.96 23.65
C VAL A 9 0.66 -6.91 22.61
N ALA A 10 0.24 -8.12 23.00
CA ALA A 10 -0.40 -9.07 22.10
C ALA A 10 -1.67 -8.50 21.42
N LYS A 11 -2.51 -7.79 22.18
CA LYS A 11 -3.69 -7.10 21.61
C LYS A 11 -3.31 -6.01 20.61
N GLY A 12 -2.25 -5.25 20.90
CA GLY A 12 -1.73 -4.22 19.98
C GLY A 12 -1.26 -4.83 18.65
N VAL A 13 -0.50 -5.92 18.72
CA VAL A 13 -0.02 -6.64 17.53
C VAL A 13 -1.18 -7.19 16.69
N VAL A 14 -2.16 -7.85 17.32
CA VAL A 14 -3.35 -8.37 16.62
C VAL A 14 -4.14 -7.25 15.95
N SER A 15 -4.30 -6.11 16.63
CA SER A 15 -5.00 -4.94 16.07
C SER A 15 -4.30 -4.37 14.83
N ALA A 16 -2.97 -4.20 14.91
CA ALA A 16 -2.17 -3.72 13.80
C ALA A 16 -2.26 -4.67 12.59
N LEU A 17 -2.14 -5.98 12.83
CA LEU A 17 -2.20 -6.99 11.77
C LEU A 17 -3.57 -7.03 11.09
N ASN A 18 -4.66 -7.01 11.87
CA ASN A 18 -6.02 -6.95 11.34
C ASN A 18 -6.28 -5.66 10.53
N THR A 19 -5.72 -4.54 10.97
CA THR A 19 -5.85 -3.27 10.25
C THR A 19 -5.14 -3.33 8.92
N PHE A 20 -3.92 -3.87 8.89
CA PHE A 20 -3.16 -4.04 7.66
C PHE A 20 -3.88 -4.98 6.68
N LEU A 21 -4.34 -6.14 7.14
CA LEU A 21 -5.08 -7.09 6.30
C LEU A 21 -6.37 -6.50 5.73
N ARG A 22 -7.10 -5.71 6.52
CA ARG A 22 -8.29 -4.99 6.04
C ARG A 22 -7.92 -3.89 5.04
N ALA A 23 -6.85 -3.15 5.29
CA ALA A 23 -6.41 -2.11 4.36
C ALA A 23 -5.97 -2.72 3.03
N ASP A 24 -5.19 -3.80 3.06
CA ASP A 24 -4.72 -4.50 1.86
C ASP A 24 -5.89 -5.09 1.06
N ALA A 25 -6.80 -5.82 1.72
CA ALA A 25 -7.96 -6.43 1.07
C ALA A 25 -8.97 -5.41 0.50
N ASN A 26 -9.06 -4.21 1.09
CA ASN A 26 -9.97 -3.16 0.62
C ASN A 26 -9.28 -2.09 -0.24
N SER A 27 -7.95 -2.07 -0.27
CA SER A 27 -7.21 -1.22 -1.20
C SER A 27 -7.17 -1.93 -2.55
N ALA A 28 -7.73 -1.29 -3.58
CA ALA A 28 -7.32 -1.63 -4.93
C ALA A 28 -5.83 -1.26 -5.04
N SER A 29 -4.95 -2.20 -5.34
CA SER A 29 -3.48 -2.05 -5.34
C SER A 29 -2.91 -1.02 -6.35
N CYS A 30 -3.65 0.03 -6.69
CA CYS A 30 -3.31 1.02 -7.70
C CYS A 30 -2.46 2.20 -7.19
N CYS A 31 -2.07 2.22 -5.91
CA CYS A 31 -1.35 3.38 -5.35
C CYS A 31 0.07 3.54 -5.89
N ILE A 32 0.70 2.47 -6.42
CA ILE A 32 2.02 2.53 -7.04
C ILE A 32 1.93 1.84 -8.40
N ILE A 33 1.28 2.49 -9.35
CA ILE A 33 1.47 2.13 -10.77
C ILE A 33 2.79 2.78 -11.16
N TYR A 34 3.87 1.99 -11.22
CA TYR A 34 5.07 2.43 -11.94
C TYR A 34 4.61 2.80 -13.36
N GLN A 35 4.63 4.08 -13.68
CA GLN A 35 4.36 4.53 -15.03
C GLN A 35 5.67 4.40 -15.80
N PRO A 36 5.82 3.40 -16.69
CA PRO A 36 7.03 3.27 -17.48
C PRO A 36 7.22 4.55 -18.31
N LYS A 37 8.49 4.94 -18.50
CA LYS A 37 8.81 6.05 -19.42
C LYS A 37 8.17 5.76 -20.77
N ALA A 38 7.41 6.72 -21.29
CA ALA A 38 6.74 6.58 -22.56
C ALA A 38 7.75 6.20 -23.68
N PRO A 39 7.45 5.20 -24.52
CA PRO A 39 8.31 4.83 -25.64
C PRO A 39 8.60 6.03 -26.55
N LYS A 40 9.85 6.14 -27.03
CA LYS A 40 10.27 7.22 -27.95
C LYS A 40 9.41 7.28 -29.21
N GLU A 41 8.94 6.13 -29.69
CA GLU A 41 8.02 6.01 -30.83
C GLU A 41 6.70 6.77 -30.66
N LEU A 42 6.25 6.98 -29.41
CA LEU A 42 5.01 7.73 -29.15
C LEU A 42 5.20 9.25 -29.22
N ALA A 43 6.45 9.75 -29.22
CA ALA A 43 6.73 11.17 -29.34
C ALA A 43 6.22 11.75 -30.67
N ARG A 44 6.15 10.95 -31.73
CA ARG A 44 5.65 11.35 -33.06
C ARG A 44 4.17 11.75 -33.08
N TYR A 45 3.40 11.30 -32.09
CA TYR A 45 1.98 11.61 -31.95
C TYR A 45 1.72 12.79 -31.01
N ARG A 46 2.76 13.34 -30.38
CA ARG A 46 2.63 14.51 -29.51
C ARG A 46 2.28 15.70 -30.40
N ARG A 47 1.11 16.29 -30.19
CA ARG A 47 0.74 17.56 -30.84
C ARG A 47 1.77 18.61 -30.42
N THR A 48 2.64 19.01 -31.34
CA THR A 48 3.50 20.18 -31.20
C THR A 48 2.59 21.40 -31.06
N LYS A 49 2.85 22.24 -30.06
CA LYS A 49 2.29 23.59 -29.98
C LYS A 49 3.21 24.53 -30.74
#